data_AF-A0A953TVI1-F1
#
_entry.id   AF-A0A953TVI1-F1
#
_cell.length_a   1.000
_cell.length_b   1.000
_cell.length_c   1.000
_cell.angle_alpha   90.00
_cell.angle_beta   90.00
_cell.angle_gamma   90.00
#
_symmetry.space_group_name_H-M   'P 1'
#
loop_
_entity.id
_entity.type
_entity.pdbx_description
1 polymer ?
#
loop_
_entity_poly.entity_id
_entity_poly.type
_entity_poly.pdbx_seq_one_letter_code
_entity_poly.pdbx_strand_id
1 'polypeptide(L)' 'METLLSIGLVVGILGLSALLTHLFARAMYITCPACHTLNARRRRQCRKCGGKIRD' A
#
# COMPACT_ATOMS: atom_id res chain seq x y z
N MET A 1 -28.90 18.75 -11.23
CA MET A 1 -28.01 18.01 -12.17
C MET A 1 -26.55 18.24 -11.83
N GLU A 2 -26.14 19.48 -11.60
CA GLU A 2 -24.76 19.85 -11.25
C GLU A 2 -24.24 19.15 -9.99
N THR A 3 -25.07 19.05 -8.94
CA THR A 3 -24.71 18.35 -7.69
C THR A 3 -24.33 16.88 -7.89
N LEU A 4 -25.04 16.16 -8.77
CA LEU A 4 -24.74 14.76 -9.09
C LEU A 4 -23.39 14.63 -9.82
N LEU A 5 -23.11 15.57 -10.72
CA LEU A 5 -21.84 15.59 -11.45
C LEU A 5 -20.67 15.90 -10.50
N SER A 6 -20.84 16.86 -9.58
CA SER A 6 -19.84 17.14 -8.54
C SER A 6 -19.61 15.96 -7.61
N ILE A 7 -20.66 15.27 -7.18
CA ILE A 7 -20.54 14.05 -6.36
C ILE A 7 -19.78 12.96 -7.13
N GLY A 8 -20.16 12.71 -8.39
CA GLY A 8 -19.48 11.74 -9.25
C GLY A 8 -18.00 12.03 -9.42
N LEU A 9 -17.65 13.31 -9.63
CA LEU A 9 -16.26 13.75 -9.74
C LEU A 9 -15.48 13.48 -8.44
N VAL A 10 -16.03 13.83 -7.28
CA VAL A 10 -15.39 13.61 -5.98
C VAL A 10 -15.19 12.11 -5.72
N VAL A 11 -16.22 11.29 -5.96
CA VAL A 11 -16.13 9.83 -5.83
C VAL A 11 -15.07 9.26 -6.77
N GLY A 12 -15.02 9.73 -8.01
CA GLY A 12 -14.02 9.31 -8.99
C GLY A 12 -12.59 9.63 -8.54
N ILE A 13 -12.34 10.86 -8.07
CA ILE A 13 -11.02 11.28 -7.57
C ILE A 13 -10.60 10.45 -6.36
N LEU A 14 -11.50 10.28 -5.37
CA LEU A 14 -11.20 9.52 -4.16
C LEU A 14 -10.99 8.04 -4.47
N GLY A 15 -11.81 7.46 -5.34
CA GLY A 15 -11.68 6.07 -5.78
C GLY A 15 -10.37 5.81 -6.51
N LEU A 16 -10.01 6.66 -7.48
CA LEU A 16 -8.74 6.55 -8.20
C LEU A 16 -7.55 6.74 -7.25
N SER A 17 -7.62 7.74 -6.37
CA SER A 17 -6.55 8.00 -5.40
C SER A 17 -6.35 6.82 -4.45
N ALA A 18 -7.44 6.21 -3.98
CA ALA A 18 -7.40 5.01 -3.14
C ALA A 18 -6.78 3.82 -3.89
N LEU A 19 -7.16 3.59 -5.15
CA LEU A 19 -6.61 2.52 -5.98
C LEU A 19 -5.10 2.70 -6.18
N LEU A 20 -4.66 3.89 -6.58
CA LEU A 20 -3.25 4.19 -6.76
C LEU A 20 -2.47 3.99 -5.45
N THR A 21 -2.97 4.55 -4.35
CA THR A 21 -2.34 4.41 -3.03
C THR A 21 -2.20 2.94 -2.63
N HIS A 22 -3.21 2.12 -2.88
CA HIS A 22 -3.16 0.70 -2.55
C HIS A 22 -2.12 -0.05 -3.39
N LEU A 23 -2.04 0.24 -4.70
CA LEU A 23 -1.03 -0.34 -5.59
C LEU A 23 0.40 0.02 -5.14
N PHE A 24 0.64 1.29 -4.79
CA PHE A 24 1.93 1.73 -4.26
C PHE A 24 2.27 1.03 -2.94
N ALA A 25 1.33 0.92 -2.01
CA ALA A 25 1.54 0.22 -0.74
C ALA A 25 1.93 -1.25 -0.96
N ARG A 26 1.26 -1.95 -1.89
CA ARG A 26 1.60 -3.35 -2.23
C ARG A 26 2.97 -3.47 -2.88
N ALA A 27 3.41 -2.49 -3.66
CA ALA A 27 4.75 -2.49 -4.25
C ALA A 27 5.85 -2.13 -3.24
N MET A 28 5.56 -1.26 -2.27
CA MET A 28 6.55 -0.75 -1.31
C MET A 28 6.76 -1.62 -0.08
N TYR A 29 5.79 -2.45 0.30
CA TYR A 29 5.86 -3.23 1.53
C TYR A 29 5.84 -4.75 1.27
N ILE A 30 6.44 -5.49 2.20
CA ILE A 30 6.48 -6.95 2.22
C ILE A 30 6.34 -7.43 3.66
N THR A 31 5.55 -8.47 3.86
CA THR A 31 5.38 -9.12 5.15
C THR A 31 6.53 -10.09 5.39
N CYS A 32 7.23 -9.95 6.52
CA CYS A 32 8.32 -10.87 6.88
C CYS A 32 7.76 -12.30 7.04
N PRO A 33 8.34 -13.32 6.39
CA PRO A 33 7.83 -14.68 6.47
C PRO A 33 8.05 -15.33 7.84
N ALA A 34 9.03 -14.88 8.62
CA ALA A 34 9.37 -15.48 9.91
C ALA A 34 8.52 -14.96 11.08
N CYS A 35 8.12 -13.69 11.06
CA CYS A 35 7.44 -13.05 12.20
C CYS A 35 6.25 -12.16 11.81
N HIS A 36 5.85 -12.19 10.54
CA HIS A 36 4.70 -11.45 9.98
C HIS A 36 4.71 -9.94 10.17
N THR A 37 5.85 -9.35 10.52
CA THR A 37 5.98 -7.90 10.59
C THR A 37 6.03 -7.31 9.19
N LEU A 38 5.25 -6.25 8.95
CA LEU A 38 5.31 -5.49 7.70
C LEU A 38 6.63 -4.70 7.62
N ASN A 39 7.32 -4.83 6.49
CA ASN A 39 8.61 -4.21 6.25
C ASN A 39 8.62 -3.49 4.90
N ALA A 40 9.45 -2.46 4.76
CA ALA A 40 9.70 -1.87 3.46
C ALA A 40 10.45 -2.87 2.57
N ARG A 41 10.00 -3.04 1.32
CA ARG A 41 10.50 -4.03 0.35
C ARG A 41 11.98 -3.85 0.01
N ARG A 42 12.54 -2.65 0.23
CA ARG A 42 13.98 -2.35 0.07
C ARG A 42 14.87 -2.92 1.18
N ARG A 43 14.30 -3.34 2.32
CA ARG A 43 15.09 -3.90 3.43
C ARG A 43 15.49 -5.34 3.11
N ARG A 44 16.75 -5.69 3.39
CA ARG A 44 17.23 -7.07 3.32
C ARG A 44 16.90 -7.89 4.58
N GLN A 45 16.76 -7.24 5.74
CA GLN A 45 16.48 -7.85 7.04
C GLN A 45 15.25 -7.24 7.70
N CYS A 46 14.53 -8.06 8.47
CA CYS A 46 13.33 -7.69 9.20
C CYS A 46 13.63 -6.71 10.32
N ARG A 47 12.86 -5.60 10.40
CA ARG A 47 12.99 -4.58 11.45
C ARG A 47 12.68 -5.08 12.87
N LYS A 48 12.03 -6.25 13.01
CA LYS A 48 11.60 -6.80 14.30
C LYS A 48 12.44 -8.00 14.72
N CYS A 49 12.52 -9.03 13.89
CA CYS A 49 13.23 -10.27 14.24
C CYS A 49 14.64 -10.39 13.66
N GLY A 50 15.10 -9.45 12.82
CA GLY A 50 16.40 -9.53 12.15
C GLY A 50 16.49 -10.55 11.01
N GLY A 51 15.50 -11.44 10.83
CA GLY A 51 15.49 -12.45 9.79
C GLY A 51 15.54 -11.88 8.37
N LYS A 52 16.11 -12.64 7.42
CA LYS A 52 16.20 -12.29 6.00
C LYS A 52 14.79 -12.14 5.40
N ILE A 53 14.53 -11.04 4.69
CA ILE A 53 13.23 -10.76 4.06
C ILE A 53 13.16 -11.32 2.64
N ARG A 54 14.28 -11.24 1.92
CA ARG A 54 14.42 -11.64 0.52
C ARG A 54 15.80 -12.22 0.30
N ASP A 55 15.90 -13.17 -0.62
CA ASP A 55 17.18 -13.76 -0.95
C ASP A 55 18.23 -12.80 -1.50
#